data_AF-A0A6P1P3G6-F1
#
_entry.id   AF-A0A6P1P3G6-F1
#
_cell.length_a   1.000
_cell.length_b   1.000
_cell.length_c   1.000
_cell.angle_alpha   90.00
_cell.angle_beta   90.00
_cell.angle_gamma   90.00
#
_symmetry.space_group_name_H-M   'P 1'
#
loop_
_entity.id
_entity.type
_entity.pdbx_description
1 polymer ?
#
loop_
_entity_poly.entity_id
_entity_poly.type
_entity_poly.pdbx_seq_one_letter_code
_entity_poly.pdbx_strand_id
1 'polypeptide(L)'
;MNIDTFASLKVLMENLECEATNEKEALHELQTQCNEILHLIKTLQFTNNSAHVQLATKQALEYIYKALSEIDTKRVAVQAGQNGTVDLHDICGPAHASLEIILNLNYN
;
A
#
# COMPACT_ATOMS: atom_id res chain seq x y z
N MET A 1 19.53 8.54 4.46
CA MET A 1 19.01 7.26 4.97
C MET A 1 17.48 7.15 4.98
N ASN A 2 16.69 8.18 4.61
CA ASN A 2 15.30 7.97 4.14
C ASN A 2 15.15 8.17 2.62
N ILE A 3 16.14 8.77 1.95
CA ILE A 3 16.11 9.07 0.51
C ILE A 3 15.87 7.81 -0.31
N ASP A 4 16.61 6.72 -0.02
CA ASP A 4 16.45 5.44 -0.73
C ASP A 4 15.08 4.81 -0.44
N THR A 5 14.61 4.87 0.81
CA THR A 5 13.28 4.39 1.20
C THR A 5 12.17 5.15 0.47
N PHE A 6 12.25 6.48 0.39
CA PHE A 6 11.28 7.30 -0.34
C PHE A 6 11.34 7.07 -1.86
N ALA A 7 12.54 6.85 -2.41
CA ALA A 7 12.68 6.46 -3.81
C ALA A 7 11.99 5.12 -4.09
N SER A 8 12.20 4.10 -3.24
CA SER A 8 11.51 2.81 -3.35
C SER A 8 10.00 2.95 -3.21
N LEU A 9 9.51 3.73 -2.25
CA LEU A 9 8.08 3.99 -2.07
C LEU A 9 7.46 4.67 -3.30
N LYS A 10 8.20 5.58 -3.94
CA LYS A 10 7.75 6.23 -5.18
C LYS A 10 7.67 5.24 -6.35
N VAL A 11 8.68 4.38 -6.50
CA VAL A 11 8.66 3.30 -7.51
C VAL A 11 7.47 2.37 -7.26
N LEU A 12 7.19 2.00 -6.01
CA LEU A 12 6.03 1.18 -5.68
C LEU A 12 4.71 1.88 -6.06
N MET A 13 4.57 3.18 -5.81
CA MET A 13 3.38 3.95 -6.19
C MET A 13 3.10 3.91 -7.70
N GLU A 14 4.15 3.99 -8.51
CA GLU A 14 4.08 3.97 -9.97
C GLU A 14 3.82 2.57 -10.55
N ASN A 15 4.11 1.50 -9.79
CA ASN A 15 4.07 0.12 -10.26
C ASN A 15 3.09 -0.79 -9.49
N LEU A 16 2.16 -0.21 -8.72
CA LEU A 16 1.11 -1.01 -8.08
C LEU A 16 0.29 -1.75 -9.16
N GLU A 17 0.11 -3.05 -8.99
CA GLU A 17 -0.53 -3.94 -9.97
C GLU A 17 -2.07 -3.79 -9.96
N CYS A 18 -2.55 -2.59 -10.30
CA CYS A 18 -3.95 -2.19 -10.19
C CYS A 18 -4.80 -2.51 -11.41
N GLU A 19 -4.16 -2.74 -12.56
CA GLU A 19 -4.83 -2.95 -13.86
C GLU A 19 -4.66 -4.39 -14.37
N ALA A 20 -4.18 -5.30 -13.54
CA ALA A 20 -3.98 -6.69 -13.91
C ALA A 20 -5.27 -7.39 -14.33
N THR A 21 -5.16 -8.18 -15.40
CA THR A 21 -6.27 -9.01 -15.90
C THR A 21 -6.34 -10.37 -15.21
N ASN A 22 -5.25 -10.84 -14.59
CA ASN A 22 -5.20 -12.11 -13.85
C ASN A 22 -5.35 -11.86 -12.35
N GLU A 23 -6.56 -12.00 -11.82
CA GLU A 23 -6.88 -11.68 -10.43
C GLU A 23 -6.01 -12.43 -9.42
N LYS A 24 -5.75 -13.72 -9.61
CA LYS A 24 -4.99 -14.51 -8.64
C LYS A 24 -3.53 -14.06 -8.54
N GLU A 25 -2.94 -13.75 -9.69
CA GLU A 25 -1.57 -13.23 -9.79
C GLU A 25 -1.50 -11.80 -9.26
N ALA A 26 -2.46 -10.95 -9.63
CA ALA A 26 -2.59 -9.59 -9.12
C ALA A 26 -2.71 -9.54 -7.60
N LEU A 27 -3.57 -10.38 -7.01
CA LEU A 27 -3.73 -10.47 -5.56
C LEU A 27 -2.49 -11.02 -4.85
N HIS A 28 -1.62 -11.76 -5.56
CA HIS A 28 -0.34 -12.17 -5.00
C HIS A 28 0.66 -11.01 -5.04
N GLU A 29 0.79 -10.38 -6.20
CA GLU A 29 1.71 -9.26 -6.41
C GLU A 29 1.36 -8.05 -5.53
N LEU A 30 0.10 -7.63 -5.52
CA LEU A 30 -0.38 -6.55 -4.65
C LEU A 30 -0.13 -6.84 -3.17
N GLN A 31 -0.19 -8.11 -2.75
CA GLN A 31 0.13 -8.45 -1.37
C GLN A 31 1.61 -8.28 -1.07
N THR A 32 2.48 -8.71 -1.99
CA THR A 32 3.93 -8.52 -1.89
C THR A 32 4.26 -7.03 -1.83
N GLN A 33 3.72 -6.24 -2.77
CA GLN A 33 3.89 -4.79 -2.83
C GLN A 33 3.36 -4.11 -1.55
N CYS A 34 2.16 -4.45 -1.07
CA CYS A 34 1.62 -3.87 0.16
C CYS A 34 2.46 -4.20 1.40
N ASN A 35 3.00 -5.41 1.48
CA ASN A 35 3.90 -5.79 2.57
C ASN A 35 5.24 -5.05 2.49
N GLU A 36 5.76 -4.84 1.28
CA GLU A 36 6.97 -4.04 1.07
C GLU A 36 6.75 -2.58 1.49
N ILE A 37 5.64 -1.97 1.06
CA ILE A 37 5.23 -0.62 1.47
C ILE A 37 5.16 -0.55 3.00
N LEU A 38 4.44 -1.48 3.64
CA LEU A 38 4.31 -1.54 5.09
C LEU A 38 5.66 -1.65 5.80
N HIS A 39 6.57 -2.47 5.27
CA HIS A 39 7.92 -2.61 5.79
C HIS A 39 8.69 -1.29 5.69
N LEU A 40 8.73 -0.69 4.50
CA LEU A 40 9.42 0.57 4.24
C LEU A 40 8.91 1.69 5.15
N ILE A 41 7.58 1.86 5.28
CA ILE A 41 6.98 2.86 6.17
C ILE A 41 7.41 2.65 7.62
N LYS A 42 7.41 1.40 8.12
CA LYS A 42 7.82 1.09 9.50
C LYS A 42 9.31 1.34 9.77
N THR A 43 10.14 1.33 8.72
CA THR A 43 11.59 1.56 8.83
C THR A 43 11.98 3.04 8.70
N LEU A 44 11.06 3.92 8.30
CA LEU A 44 11.33 5.35 8.20
C LEU A 44 11.73 5.95 9.56
N GLN A 45 12.82 6.72 9.56
CA GLN A 45 13.29 7.42 10.74
C GLN A 45 13.22 8.92 10.52
N PHE A 46 12.24 9.58 11.14
CA PHE A 46 12.09 11.03 11.01
C PHE A 46 12.94 11.74 12.07
N THR A 47 13.79 12.67 11.63
CA THR A 47 14.58 13.52 12.53
C THR A 47 13.71 14.43 13.39
N ASN A 48 12.56 14.87 12.85
CA ASN A 48 11.54 15.62 13.58
C ASN A 48 10.26 14.80 13.66
N ASN A 49 10.00 14.20 14.82
CA ASN A 49 8.81 13.38 15.05
C ASN A 49 7.63 14.23 15.56
N SER A 50 7.28 15.26 14.80
CA SER A 50 6.17 16.18 15.13
C SER A 50 4.83 15.45 15.16
N ALA A 51 3.82 16.04 15.81
CA ALA A 51 2.47 15.48 15.83
C ALA A 51 1.90 15.26 14.40
N HIS A 52 2.29 16.12 13.45
CA HIS A 52 1.92 15.96 12.05
C HIS A 52 2.54 14.70 11.43
N VAL A 53 3.85 14.49 11.62
CA VAL A 53 4.56 13.30 11.12
C VAL A 53 3.99 12.02 11.73
N GLN A 54 3.71 12.02 13.04
CA GLN A 54 3.11 10.88 13.73
C GLN A 54 1.71 10.56 13.20
N LEU A 55 0.87 11.58 13.02
CA LEU A 55 -0.49 11.40 12.52
C LEU A 55 -0.51 10.91 11.07
N ALA A 56 0.30 11.52 10.20
CA ALA A 56 0.42 11.12 8.80
C ALA A 56 0.94 9.68 8.69
N THR A 57 1.97 9.33 9.46
CA THR A 57 2.49 7.95 9.48
C THR A 57 1.44 6.96 9.95
N LYS A 58 0.68 7.30 11.00
CA LYS A 58 -0.43 6.47 11.48
C LYS A 58 -1.52 6.30 10.42
N GLN A 59 -1.95 7.37 9.76
CA GLN A 59 -2.98 7.32 8.72
C GLN A 59 -2.53 6.48 7.52
N ALA A 60 -1.29 6.64 7.08
CA ALA A 60 -0.75 5.81 6.01
C ALA A 60 -0.72 4.33 6.37
N LEU A 61 -0.36 4.00 7.63
CA LEU A 61 -0.41 2.62 8.11
C LEU A 61 -1.85 2.07 8.13
N GLU A 62 -2.83 2.87 8.55
CA GLU A 62 -4.24 2.47 8.51
C GLU A 62 -4.71 2.13 7.08
N TYR A 63 -4.33 2.95 6.10
CA TYR A 63 -4.66 2.71 4.70
C TYR A 63 -3.98 1.46 4.10
N ILE A 64 -2.71 1.21 4.41
CA ILE A 64 -2.03 0.01 3.88
C ILE A 64 -2.56 -1.27 4.54
N TYR A 65 -2.94 -1.22 5.83
CA TYR A 65 -3.62 -2.35 6.47
C TYR A 65 -5.01 -2.59 5.87
N LYS A 66 -5.73 -1.53 5.50
CA LYS A 66 -6.99 -1.68 4.77
C LYS A 66 -6.77 -2.40 3.43
N ALA A 67 -5.78 -1.99 2.63
CA ALA A 67 -5.44 -2.66 1.38
C ALA A 67 -5.17 -4.17 1.58
N LEU A 68 -4.37 -4.52 2.60
CA LEU A 68 -4.09 -5.92 2.95
C LEU A 68 -5.36 -6.69 3.36
N SER A 69 -6.26 -6.07 4.11
CA SER A 69 -7.55 -6.69 4.50
C SER A 69 -8.46 -6.94 3.30
N GLU A 70 -8.48 -6.03 2.33
CA GLU A 70 -9.25 -6.19 1.09
C GLU A 70 -8.68 -7.32 0.22
N ILE A 71 -7.34 -7.47 0.17
CA ILE A 71 -6.69 -8.62 -0.48
C ILE A 71 -7.15 -9.94 0.15
N ASP A 72 -7.12 -10.05 1.48
CA ASP A 72 -7.55 -11.26 2.17
C ASP A 72 -9.04 -11.57 1.91
N THR A 73 -9.88 -10.54 1.89
CA THR A 73 -11.31 -10.65 1.61
C THR A 73 -11.56 -11.16 0.18
N LYS A 74 -10.90 -10.58 -0.81
CA LYS A 74 -11.01 -11.03 -2.22
C LYS A 74 -10.46 -12.44 -2.40
N ARG A 75 -9.36 -12.82 -1.74
CA ARG A 75 -8.83 -14.19 -1.80
C ARG A 75 -9.83 -15.23 -1.32
N VAL A 76 -10.54 -14.95 -0.22
CA VAL A 76 -11.59 -15.84 0.29
C VAL A 76 -12.74 -15.96 -0.71
N ALA A 77 -13.17 -14.84 -1.32
CA ALA A 77 -14.22 -14.83 -2.33
C ALA A 77 -13.84 -15.66 -3.57
N VAL A 78 -12.62 -15.49 -4.08
CA VAL A 78 -12.08 -16.27 -5.22
C VAL A 78 -12.04 -17.76 -4.90
N GLN A 79 -11.58 -18.15 -3.69
CA GLN A 79 -11.57 -19.55 -3.25
C GLN A 79 -12.98 -20.15 -3.13
N ALA A 80 -13.97 -19.33 -2.75
CA ALA A 80 -15.37 -19.73 -2.68
C ALA A 80 -16.07 -19.81 -4.04
N GLY A 81 -15.36 -19.52 -5.15
CA GLY A 81 -15.94 -19.53 -6.51
C GLY A 81 -16.89 -18.37 -6.77
N GLN A 82 -16.84 -17.31 -5.96
CA GLN A 82 -17.58 -16.08 -6.22
C GLN A 82 -16.85 -15.32 -7.32
N ASN A 83 -17.27 -15.51 -8.58
CA ASN A 83 -16.81 -14.73 -9.72
C ASN A 83 -17.35 -13.30 -9.64
N GLY A 84 -16.71 -12.47 -8.82
CA GLY A 84 -16.82 -11.01 -8.92
C GLY A 84 -15.99 -10.53 -10.10
N THR A 85 -16.48 -9.55 -10.84
CA THR A 85 -15.64 -8.76 -11.76
C THR A 85 -14.43 -8.21 -11.02
N VAL A 86 -13.25 -8.29 -11.66
CA VAL A 86 -11.96 -7.83 -11.14
C VAL A 86 -11.99 -6.32 -10.95
N ASP A 87 -12.43 -5.90 -9.77
CA ASP A 87 -12.26 -4.54 -9.30
C ASP A 87 -11.17 -4.54 -8.21
N LEU A 88 -9.95 -4.17 -8.58
CA LEU A 88 -8.83 -4.04 -7.65
C LEU A 88 -8.80 -2.66 -6.98
N HIS A 89 -9.77 -1.77 -7.29
CA HIS A 89 -9.80 -0.42 -6.76
C HIS A 89 -9.93 -0.38 -5.23
N ASP A 90 -10.65 -1.35 -4.64
CA ASP A 90 -10.78 -1.48 -3.19
C ASP A 90 -9.42 -1.73 -2.50
N ILE A 91 -8.46 -2.33 -3.21
CA ILE A 91 -7.09 -2.57 -2.73
C ILE A 91 -6.20 -1.39 -3.08
N CYS A 92 -6.22 -0.98 -4.35
CA CYS A 92 -5.31 0.02 -4.89
C CYS A 92 -5.59 1.43 -4.38
N GLY A 93 -6.87 1.82 -4.21
CA GLY A 93 -7.23 3.13 -3.67
C GLY A 93 -6.60 3.39 -2.30
N PRO A 94 -6.77 2.49 -1.31
CA PRO A 94 -6.08 2.58 -0.03
C PRO A 94 -4.56 2.49 -0.14
N ALA A 95 -4.00 1.62 -0.99
CA ALA A 95 -2.54 1.50 -1.15
C ALA A 95 -1.92 2.81 -1.69
N HIS A 96 -2.54 3.43 -2.72
CA HIS A 96 -2.14 4.73 -3.24
C HIS A 96 -2.27 5.83 -2.18
N ALA A 97 -3.40 5.89 -1.46
CA ALA A 97 -3.59 6.87 -0.39
C ALA A 97 -2.51 6.77 0.70
N SER A 98 -2.13 5.54 1.09
CA SER A 98 -1.02 5.31 2.03
C SER A 98 0.29 5.90 1.53
N LEU A 99 0.63 5.61 0.27
CA LEU A 99 1.85 6.08 -0.37
C LEU A 99 1.88 7.61 -0.52
N GLU A 100 0.79 8.22 -0.98
CA GLU A 100 0.68 9.67 -1.11
C GLU A 100 0.90 10.38 0.22
N ILE A 101 0.29 9.90 1.30
CA ILE A 101 0.46 10.48 2.64
C ILE A 101 1.92 10.43 3.07
N ILE A 102 2.60 9.29 2.90
CA ILE A 102 3.99 9.14 3.32
C ILE A 102 4.95 9.92 2.44
N LEU A 103 4.79 9.85 1.12
CA LEU A 103 5.66 10.55 0.18
C LEU A 103 5.56 12.07 0.38
N ASN A 104 4.42 12.59 0.82
CA ASN A 104 4.28 14.00 1.19
C ASN A 104 5.11 14.41 2.42
N LEU A 105 5.53 13.47 3.27
CA LEU A 105 6.43 13.75 4.39
C LEU A 105 7.89 13.95 3.96
N ASN A 106 8.25 13.58 2.72
CA ASN A 106 9.58 13.81 2.16
C ASN A 106 9.77 15.26 1.66
N TYR A 107 8.73 16.09 1.67
CA TYR A 107 8.84 17.51 1.36
C TYR A 107 9.14 18.32 2.63
N ASN A 108 10.42 18.33 3.02
CA ASN A 108 11.06 19.37 3.84
C ASN A 108 12.51 19.55 3.40
#